data_AF-A0A067NJE8-F1
#
_entry.id   AF-A0A067NJE8-F1
#
_cell.length_a   1.000
_cell.length_b   1.000
_cell.length_c   1.000
_cell.angle_alpha   90.00
_cell.angle_beta   90.00
_cell.angle_gamma   90.00
#
_symmetry.space_group_name_H-M   'P 1'
#
loop_
_entity.id
_entity.type
_entity.pdbx_description
1 polymer ?
#
loop_
_entity_poly.entity_id
_entity_poly.type
_entity_poly.pdbx_seq_one_letter_code
_entity_poly.pdbx_strand_id
1 'polypeptide(L)'
;IELPVLHPSILILTKLKRWTNIFASSRPKSRKKAASDLVDITFLVQWLIQEELYIDFDLYQLSEGKERSVLLDYVRMYWDHLLEGENAEQV
;
A
#
# COMPACT_ATOMS: atom_id res chain seq x y z
N ILE A 1 -16.51 -23.96 6.49
CA ILE A 1 -15.20 -23.84 5.80
C ILE A 1 -14.66 -22.48 6.18
N GLU A 2 -13.55 -22.43 6.93
CA GLU A 2 -12.85 -21.18 7.21
C GLU A 2 -11.86 -20.93 6.07
N LEU A 3 -11.98 -19.80 5.38
CA LEU A 3 -11.02 -19.38 4.39
C LEU A 3 -9.93 -18.59 5.12
N PRO A 4 -8.66 -19.03 5.12
CA PRO A 4 -7.59 -18.24 5.72
C PRO A 4 -7.41 -16.95 4.91
N VAL A 5 -7.79 -15.81 5.51
CA VAL A 5 -7.62 -14.49 4.93
C VAL A 5 -6.47 -13.78 5.62
N LEU A 6 -5.61 -13.13 4.84
CA LEU A 6 -4.52 -12.33 5.38
C LEU A 6 -5.08 -11.12 6.14
N HIS A 7 -4.57 -10.89 7.36
CA HIS A 7 -5.00 -9.75 8.17
C HIS A 7 -4.72 -8.41 7.46
N PRO A 8 -5.61 -7.40 7.54
CA PRO A 8 -5.44 -6.12 6.85
C PRO A 8 -4.12 -5.40 7.12
N SER A 9 -3.60 -5.49 8.36
CA SER A 9 -2.28 -4.94 8.75
C SER A 9 -1.11 -5.47 7.94
N ILE A 10 -1.26 -6.66 7.34
CA ILE A 10 -0.26 -7.31 6.49
C ILE A 10 -0.66 -7.20 5.02
N LEU A 11 -1.96 -7.30 4.71
CA LEU A 11 -2.49 -7.22 3.35
C LEU A 11 -2.12 -5.90 2.66
N ILE A 12 -2.16 -4.78 3.40
CA ILE A 12 -1.79 -3.46 2.88
C ILE A 12 -0.36 -3.43 2.31
N LEU A 13 0.60 -4.12 2.93
CA LEU A 13 1.98 -4.19 2.46
C LEU A 13 2.09 -4.87 1.08
N THR A 14 1.21 -5.84 0.79
CA THR A 14 1.15 -6.46 -0.54
C THR A 14 0.68 -5.48 -1.61
N LYS A 15 -0.28 -4.62 -1.28
CA LYS A 15 -0.84 -3.61 -2.19
C LYS A 15 0.17 -2.49 -2.42
N LEU A 16 0.78 -1.97 -1.35
CA LEU A 16 1.83 -0.95 -1.38
C LEU A 16 3.01 -1.40 -2.25
N LYS A 17 3.55 -2.61 -1.99
CA LYS A 17 4.63 -3.19 -2.81
C LYS A 17 4.27 -3.26 -4.28
N ARG A 18 3.03 -3.65 -4.62
CA ARG A 18 2.62 -3.73 -6.03
C ARG A 18 2.51 -2.34 -6.63
N TRP A 19 1.83 -1.43 -5.94
CA TRP A 19 1.59 -0.06 -6.39
C TRP A 19 2.91 0.68 -6.66
N THR A 20 3.88 0.63 -5.75
CA THR A 20 5.18 1.30 -5.91
C THR A 20 5.98 0.80 -7.13
N ASN A 21 5.76 -0.44 -7.58
CA ASN A 21 6.40 -0.96 -8.78
C ASN A 21 5.74 -0.50 -10.09
N ILE A 22 4.50 -0.01 -10.04
CA ILE A 22 3.69 0.25 -11.25
C ILE A 22 3.10 1.65 -11.34
N PHE A 23 3.19 2.47 -10.29
CA PHE A 23 2.52 3.78 -10.22
C PHE A 23 2.95 4.73 -11.35
N ALA A 24 4.23 4.73 -11.72
CA ALA A 24 4.78 5.56 -12.80
C ALA A 24 4.69 4.92 -14.21
N SER A 25 4.04 3.76 -14.36
CA SER A 25 4.01 3.05 -15.64
C SER A 25 3.15 3.77 -16.69
N SER A 26 3.66 3.91 -17.92
CA SER A 26 2.91 4.41 -19.07
C SER A 26 1.94 3.38 -19.70
N ARG A 27 2.12 2.09 -19.41
CA ARG A 27 1.31 1.00 -19.97
C ARG A 27 -0.15 1.07 -19.46
N PRO A 28 -1.17 1.04 -20.35
CA PRO A 28 -2.57 1.22 -19.94
C PRO A 28 -3.08 0.25 -18.86
N LYS A 29 -2.70 -1.03 -18.95
CA LYS A 29 -3.09 -2.05 -17.96
C LYS A 29 -2.50 -1.75 -16.58
N SER A 30 -1.22 -1.36 -16.54
CA SER A 30 -0.54 -1.01 -15.29
C SER A 30 -1.10 0.25 -14.66
N ARG A 31 -1.45 1.28 -15.45
CA ARG A 31 -2.12 2.50 -14.93
C ARG A 31 -3.45 2.18 -14.26
N LYS A 32 -4.29 1.39 -14.93
CA LYS A 32 -5.57 0.94 -14.35
C LYS A 32 -5.35 0.15 -13.06
N LYS A 33 -4.33 -0.72 -13.04
CA LYS A 33 -4.00 -1.50 -11.86
C LYS A 33 -3.46 -0.65 -10.72
N ALA A 34 -2.64 0.35 -11.02
CA ALA A 34 -2.12 1.32 -10.05
C ALA A 34 -3.26 2.12 -9.42
N ALA A 35 -4.19 2.65 -10.23
CA ALA A 35 -5.36 3.35 -9.71
C ALA A 35 -6.23 2.47 -8.80
N SER A 36 -6.47 1.21 -9.20
CA SER A 36 -7.19 0.25 -8.36
C SER A 36 -6.42 -0.10 -7.07
N ASP A 37 -5.10 -0.27 -7.13
CA ASP A 37 -4.31 -0.51 -5.92
C ASP A 37 -4.36 0.71 -4.98
N LEU A 38 -4.38 1.93 -5.51
CA LEU A 38 -4.50 3.14 -4.70
C LEU A 38 -5.83 3.18 -3.94
N VAL A 39 -6.95 2.85 -4.61
CA VAL A 39 -8.26 2.73 -3.97
C VAL A 39 -8.24 1.67 -2.86
N ASP A 40 -7.66 0.50 -3.13
CA ASP A 40 -7.53 -0.58 -2.15
C ASP A 40 -6.68 -0.17 -0.94
N ILE A 41 -5.56 0.53 -1.18
CA ILE A 41 -4.65 1.00 -0.12
C ILE A 41 -5.36 2.03 0.75
N THR A 42 -5.99 3.04 0.14
CA THR A 42 -6.72 4.08 0.89
C THR A 42 -7.84 3.48 1.74
N PHE A 43 -8.58 2.52 1.19
CA PHE A 43 -9.58 1.78 1.95
C PHE A 43 -8.97 1.05 3.16
N LEU A 44 -7.86 0.32 2.97
CA LEU A 44 -7.19 -0.40 4.05
C LEU A 44 -6.62 0.54 5.11
N VAL A 45 -6.08 1.70 4.73
CA VAL A 45 -5.61 2.73 5.69
C VAL A 45 -6.77 3.22 6.54
N GLN A 46 -7.90 3.59 5.92
CA GLN A 46 -9.08 4.04 6.65
C GLN A 46 -9.62 2.97 7.60
N TRP A 47 -9.67 1.72 7.14
CA TRP A 47 -10.10 0.59 7.97
C TRP A 47 -9.17 0.38 9.18
N LEU A 48 -7.85 0.42 8.97
CA LEU A 48 -6.88 0.30 10.07
C LEU A 48 -7.02 1.43 11.10
N ILE A 49 -7.26 2.66 10.64
CA ILE A 49 -7.52 3.80 11.54
C ILE A 49 -8.78 3.56 12.37
N GLN A 50 -9.86 3.08 11.75
CA GLN A 50 -11.15 2.83 12.42
C GLN A 50 -11.04 1.74 13.49
N GLU A 51 -10.24 0.72 13.24
CA GLU A 51 -10.03 -0.40 14.16
C GLU A 51 -8.88 -0.16 15.16
N GLU A 52 -8.26 1.03 15.14
CA GLU A 52 -7.09 1.39 15.97
C GLU A 52 -5.89 0.44 15.79
N LEU A 53 -5.69 -0.02 14.57
CA LEU A 53 -4.64 -0.97 14.19
C LEU A 53 -3.50 -0.30 13.44
N TYR A 54 -2.30 -0.85 13.61
CA TYR A 54 -1.10 -0.44 12.88
C TYR A 54 -0.79 -1.41 11.73
N ILE A 55 0.03 -0.93 10.79
CA ILE A 55 0.66 -1.79 9.78
C ILE A 55 1.67 -2.69 10.48
N ASP A 56 1.55 -3.99 10.26
CA ASP A 56 2.41 -4.99 10.87
C ASP A 56 3.51 -5.40 9.89
N PHE A 57 4.71 -4.90 10.14
CA PHE A 57 5.89 -5.17 9.33
C PHE A 57 6.56 -6.50 9.68
N ASP A 58 6.36 -7.01 10.90
CA ASP A 58 7.09 -8.15 11.43
C ASP A 58 6.47 -9.47 10.97
N LEU A 59 5.15 -9.49 10.80
CA LEU A 59 4.44 -10.65 10.23
C LEU A 59 4.52 -10.73 8.70
N TYR A 60 5.04 -9.70 8.03
CA TYR A 60 5.30 -9.75 6.59
C TYR A 60 6.59 -10.51 6.30
N GLN A 61 6.50 -11.84 6.27
CA GLN A 61 7.63 -12.70 5.90
C GLN A 61 8.05 -12.42 4.46
N LEU A 62 9.14 -11.69 4.30
CA LEU A 62 9.72 -11.40 3.01
C LEU A 62 10.41 -12.65 2.48
N SER A 63 9.86 -13.23 1.41
CA SER A 63 10.63 -14.14 0.56
C SER A 63 11.92 -13.41 0.16
N GLU A 64 13.07 -13.93 0.58
CA GLU A 64 14.43 -13.45 0.26
C GLU A 64 14.89 -12.18 1.00
N GLY A 65 14.75 -12.14 2.32
CA GLY A 65 15.63 -11.31 3.18
C GLY A 65 15.53 -9.80 2.96
N LYS A 66 14.43 -9.31 2.39
CA LYS A 66 14.20 -7.86 2.31
C LYS A 66 14.10 -7.31 3.73
N GLU A 67 14.75 -6.19 3.96
CA GLU A 67 14.75 -5.54 5.26
C GLU A 67 13.48 -4.71 5.47
N ARG A 68 13.10 -4.51 6.73
CA ARG A 68 12.03 -3.60 7.18
C ARG A 68 12.12 -2.21 6.52
N SER A 69 13.33 -1.76 6.20
CA SER A 69 13.61 -0.52 5.46
C SER A 69 12.86 -0.45 4.13
N VAL A 70 12.85 -1.53 3.35
CA VAL A 70 12.17 -1.58 2.04
C VAL A 70 10.66 -1.45 2.20
N LEU A 71 10.08 -2.03 3.25
CA LEU A 71 8.66 -1.91 3.53
C LEU A 71 8.30 -0.49 3.95
N LEU A 72 9.15 0.15 4.76
CA LEU A 72 8.99 1.55 5.14
C LEU A 72 9.07 2.47 3.92
N ASP A 73 9.94 2.18 2.96
CA ASP A 73 10.03 2.96 1.72
C ASP A 73 8.73 2.88 0.93
N TYR A 74 8.04 1.75 0.91
CA TYR A 74 6.73 1.67 0.25
C TYR A 74 5.68 2.55 0.91
N VAL A 75 5.67 2.62 2.25
CA VAL A 75 4.76 3.50 2.99
C VAL A 75 5.09 4.97 2.72
N ARG A 76 6.37 5.33 2.74
CA ARG A 76 6.84 6.70 2.43
C ARG A 76 6.40 7.15 1.04
N MET A 77 6.63 6.32 0.02
CA MET A 77 6.23 6.66 -1.35
C MET A 77 4.72 6.91 -1.48
N TYR A 78 3.90 6.14 -0.76
CA TYR A 78 2.45 6.37 -0.73
C TYR A 78 2.12 7.67 0.00
N TRP A 79 2.76 7.94 1.14
CA TRP A 79 2.55 9.17 1.90
C TRP A 79 2.92 10.42 1.09
N ASP A 80 4.07 10.41 0.42
CA ASP A 80 4.51 11.51 -0.43
C ASP A 80 3.52 11.76 -1.57
N HIS A 81 2.98 10.70 -2.18
CA HIS A 81 1.95 10.82 -3.22
C HIS A 81 0.64 11.43 -2.71
N LEU A 82 0.22 11.11 -1.47
CA LEU A 82 -0.94 11.76 -0.87
C LEU A 82 -0.71 13.26 -0.67
N LEU A 83 0.46 13.64 -0.16
CA LEU A 83 0.81 15.05 0.05
C LEU A 83 0.89 15.81 -1.28
N GLU A 84 1.44 15.22 -2.34
CA GLU A 84 1.44 15.84 -3.67
C GLU A 84 0.01 16.05 -4.20
N GLY A 85 -0.89 15.10 -3.99
CA GLY A 85 -2.30 15.20 -4.36
C GLY A 85 -3.03 16.33 -3.63
N GLU A 86 -2.86 16.43 -2.31
CA GLU A 86 -3.48 17.50 -1.50
C GLU A 86 -2.99 18.89 -1.91
N ASN A 87 -1.70 19.04 -2.22
CA ASN A 87 -1.15 20.31 -2.67
C ASN A 87 -1.65 20.71 -4.08
N ALA A 88 -1.96 19.74 -4.95
CA ALA A 88 -2.49 20.01 -6.29
C ALA A 88 -3.97 20.43 -6.29
N GLU A 89 -4.74 20.05 -5.26
CA GLU A 89 -6.16 20.45 -5.11
C GLU A 89 -6.33 21.83 -4.44
N GLN A 90 -5.25 22.44 -3.94
CA GLN A 90 -5.26 23.75 -3.27
C GLN A 90 -4.80 24.92 -4.17
N VAL A 91 -4.48 24.67 -5.45
CA VAL A 91 -3.99 25.67 -6.43
C VAL A 91 -5.02 25.97 -7.50
#